data_AF-A0A969MZZ7-F1
#
_entry.id   AF-A0A969MZZ7-F1
#
_cell.length_a   1.000
_cell.length_b   1.000
_cell.length_c   1.000
_cell.angle_alpha   90.00
_cell.angle_beta   90.00
_cell.angle_gamma   90.00
#
_symmetry.space_group_name_H-M   'P 1'
#
loop_
_entity.id
_entity.type
_entity.pdbx_description
1 polymer ?
#
loop_
_entity_poly.entity_id
_entity_poly.type
_entity_poly.pdbx_seq_one_letter_code
_entity_poly.pdbx_strand_id
1 'polypeptide(L)'
;MLDPVSAAVTVEMIVSLAFQGFLNSEAGKASVGKVAEKLTEATLEKVGQLRKLIFERLRGKSPELQQIEAKVEQAGQITPEQLEEVKAYLHVEMNNDKQFAAEVKQLAAQIQQEINIAQMQGQQNNQIVYPGGHGQQFNNENIKAPVQQGTITNHHYYGNPPQS
;
A
#
# COMPACT_ATOMS: atom_id res chain seq x y z
N MET A 1 4.82 20.68 -19.66
CA MET A 1 5.38 19.31 -19.76
C MET A 1 4.70 18.48 -18.69
N LEU A 2 4.09 17.35 -19.03
CA LEU A 2 3.51 16.43 -18.02
C LEU A 2 4.66 15.61 -17.44
N ASP A 3 4.84 15.65 -16.13
CA ASP A 3 5.86 14.87 -15.44
C ASP A 3 5.66 13.36 -15.70
N PRO A 4 6.73 12.59 -15.96
CA PRO A 4 6.62 11.17 -16.35
C PRO A 4 5.97 10.30 -15.27
N VAL A 5 5.98 10.73 -14.01
CA VAL A 5 5.29 10.07 -12.89
C VAL A 5 3.77 10.16 -13.04
N SER A 6 3.22 11.26 -13.55
CA SER A 6 1.77 11.45 -13.79
C SER A 6 1.26 10.68 -15.03
N ALA A 7 2.16 10.27 -15.93
CA ALA A 7 1.85 9.42 -17.07
C ALA A 7 1.77 7.92 -16.69
N ALA A 8 2.39 7.52 -15.58
CA ALA A 8 2.45 6.12 -15.13
C ALA A 8 1.22 5.68 -14.28
N VAL A 9 0.47 6.61 -13.70
CA VAL A 9 -0.70 6.30 -12.87
C VAL A 9 -1.92 6.02 -13.75
N THR A 10 -2.30 4.74 -13.82
CA THR A 10 -3.43 4.25 -14.61
C THR A 10 -4.74 4.27 -13.83
N VAL A 11 -5.88 4.23 -14.52
CA VAL A 11 -7.20 4.11 -13.87
C VAL A 11 -7.32 2.82 -13.08
N GLU A 12 -6.77 1.72 -13.60
CA GLU A 12 -6.69 0.42 -12.90
C GLU A 12 -6.01 0.56 -11.53
N MET A 13 -4.87 1.24 -11.49
CA MET A 13 -4.11 1.49 -10.28
C MET A 13 -4.88 2.36 -9.29
N ILE A 14 -5.50 3.44 -9.76
CA ILE A 14 -6.33 4.33 -8.93
C ILE A 14 -7.46 3.55 -8.26
N VAL A 15 -8.19 2.75 -9.05
CA VAL A 15 -9.31 1.94 -8.56
C VAL A 15 -8.82 0.88 -7.57
N SER A 16 -7.69 0.23 -7.86
CA SER A 16 -7.06 -0.73 -6.94
C SER A 16 -6.72 -0.08 -5.60
N LEU A 17 -6.05 1.07 -5.60
CA LEU A 17 -5.68 1.78 -4.38
C LEU A 17 -6.91 2.19 -3.55
N ALA A 18 -7.97 2.67 -4.19
CA ALA A 18 -9.16 3.17 -3.49
C ALA A 18 -10.07 2.06 -2.93
N PHE A 19 -10.13 0.90 -3.60
CA PHE A 19 -11.18 -0.11 -3.40
C PHE A 19 -10.70 -1.54 -3.15
N GLN A 20 -9.41 -1.87 -3.31
CA GLN A 20 -8.90 -3.21 -3.01
C GLN A 20 -9.19 -3.63 -1.56
N GLY A 21 -9.23 -2.63 -0.66
CA GLY A 21 -9.89 -2.57 0.67
C GLY A 21 -11.16 -3.40 0.86
N PHE A 22 -12.01 -3.34 -0.15
CA PHE A 22 -13.44 -3.60 -0.05
C PHE A 22 -13.82 -4.80 -0.92
N LEU A 23 -12.88 -5.38 -1.66
CA LEU A 23 -13.17 -6.52 -2.52
C LEU A 23 -13.72 -7.66 -1.66
N ASN A 24 -14.94 -8.10 -1.96
CA ASN A 24 -15.62 -9.20 -1.26
C ASN A 24 -15.04 -10.59 -1.61
N SER A 25 -13.75 -10.65 -1.94
CA SER A 25 -13.00 -11.88 -2.13
C SER A 25 -12.12 -12.14 -0.91
N GLU A 26 -11.83 -13.41 -0.62
CA GLU A 26 -10.88 -13.78 0.43
C GLU A 26 -9.49 -13.16 0.17
N ALA A 27 -9.10 -13.08 -1.11
CA ALA A 27 -7.90 -12.36 -1.55
C ALA A 27 -7.96 -10.86 -1.24
N GLY A 28 -9.10 -10.19 -1.46
CA GLY A 28 -9.31 -8.79 -1.12
C GLY A 28 -9.12 -8.54 0.38
N LYS A 29 -9.82 -9.28 1.23
CA LYS A 29 -9.69 -9.19 2.69
C LYS A 29 -8.25 -9.43 3.18
N ALA A 30 -7.54 -10.40 2.60
CA ALA A 30 -6.15 -10.71 2.95
C ALA A 30 -5.14 -9.65 2.47
N SER A 31 -5.38 -9.05 1.29
CA SER A 31 -4.56 -7.96 0.74
C SER A 31 -4.60 -6.74 1.65
N VAL A 32 -5.79 -6.45 2.16
CA VAL A 32 -6.07 -5.30 3.00
C VAL A 32 -5.50 -5.51 4.38
N GLY A 33 -5.66 -6.69 4.97
CA GLY A 33 -5.00 -7.03 6.23
C GLY A 33 -3.49 -6.76 6.16
N LYS A 34 -2.79 -7.31 5.15
CA LYS A 34 -1.33 -7.20 5.06
C LYS A 34 -0.81 -5.82 4.65
N VAL A 35 -1.52 -5.13 3.77
CA VAL A 35 -1.13 -3.78 3.31
C VAL A 35 -1.55 -2.74 4.35
N ALA A 36 -2.79 -2.76 4.84
CA ALA A 36 -3.29 -1.80 5.83
C ALA A 36 -2.55 -1.88 7.16
N GLU A 37 -2.09 -3.06 7.59
CA GLU A 37 -1.20 -3.22 8.76
C GLU A 37 0.13 -2.44 8.65
N LYS A 38 0.53 -2.09 7.43
CA LYS A 38 1.77 -1.35 7.14
C LYS A 38 1.52 0.10 6.72
N LEU A 39 0.26 0.49 6.51
CA LEU A 39 -0.08 1.86 6.17
C LEU A 39 -0.17 2.70 7.44
N THR A 40 0.36 3.92 7.36
CA THR A 40 0.12 4.91 8.41
C THR A 40 -1.35 5.34 8.39
N GLU A 41 -1.86 5.84 9.52
CA GLU A 41 -3.20 6.44 9.59
C GLU A 41 -3.38 7.54 8.52
N ALA A 42 -2.34 8.34 8.28
CA ALA A 42 -2.34 9.38 7.25
C ALA A 42 -2.48 8.80 5.83
N THR A 43 -1.81 7.68 5.53
CA THR A 43 -1.95 6.99 4.23
C THR A 43 -3.35 6.39 4.08
N LEU A 44 -3.90 5.81 5.14
CA LEU A 44 -5.28 5.30 5.16
C LEU A 44 -6.30 6.42 4.93
N GLU A 45 -6.09 7.58 5.54
CA GLU A 45 -6.91 8.77 5.33
C GLU A 45 -6.90 9.19 3.85
N LYS A 46 -5.72 9.23 3.22
CA LYS A 46 -5.60 9.53 1.78
C LYS A 46 -6.32 8.52 0.89
N VAL A 47 -6.26 7.23 1.22
CA VAL A 47 -7.04 6.20 0.52
C VAL A 47 -8.54 6.46 0.65
N GLY A 48 -9.00 6.87 1.84
CA GLY A 48 -10.38 7.29 2.08
C GLY A 48 -10.77 8.54 1.27
N GLN A 49 -9.90 9.55 1.25
CA GLN A 49 -10.09 10.78 0.45
C GLN A 49 -10.15 10.47 -1.05
N LEU A 50 -9.28 9.59 -1.55
CA LEU A 50 -9.29 9.16 -2.95
C LEU A 50 -10.61 8.49 -3.32
N ARG A 51 -11.11 7.60 -2.45
CA ARG A 51 -12.40 6.95 -2.64
C ARG A 51 -13.54 7.96 -2.66
N LYS A 52 -13.55 8.88 -1.69
CA LYS A 52 -14.57 9.93 -1.59
C LYS A 52 -14.59 10.80 -2.84
N LEU A 53 -13.42 11.25 -3.30
CA LEU A 53 -13.27 12.06 -4.50
C LEU A 53 -13.81 11.35 -5.74
N ILE A 54 -13.53 10.04 -5.89
CA ILE A 54 -14.09 9.22 -6.97
C ILE A 54 -15.61 9.18 -6.89
N PHE A 55 -16.20 8.82 -5.74
CA PHE A 55 -17.66 8.73 -5.63
C PHE A 55 -18.37 10.07 -5.74
N GLU A 56 -17.82 11.15 -5.18
CA GLU A 56 -18.36 12.50 -5.35
C GLU A 56 -18.43 12.88 -6.83
N ARG A 57 -17.42 12.52 -7.62
CA ARG A 57 -17.44 12.77 -9.07
C ARG A 57 -18.42 11.89 -9.83
N LEU A 58 -18.54 10.63 -9.41
CA LEU A 58 -19.42 9.64 -10.03
C LEU A 58 -20.89 9.77 -9.58
N ARG A 59 -21.16 10.60 -8.56
CA ARG A 59 -22.50 10.79 -8.03
C ARG A 59 -23.47 11.31 -9.08
N GLY A 60 -24.61 10.64 -9.20
CA GLY A 60 -25.66 10.99 -10.16
C GLY A 60 -25.36 10.61 -11.62
N LYS A 61 -24.24 9.90 -11.89
CA LYS A 61 -23.93 9.39 -13.23
C LYS A 61 -24.70 8.12 -13.57
N SER A 62 -24.98 7.27 -12.58
CA SER A 62 -25.90 6.13 -12.70
C SER A 62 -26.49 5.75 -11.34
N PRO A 63 -27.71 5.18 -11.30
CA PRO A 63 -28.29 4.61 -10.08
C PRO A 63 -27.47 3.45 -9.49
N GLU A 64 -26.83 2.65 -10.35
CA GLU A 64 -25.97 1.53 -9.95
C GLU A 64 -24.75 2.02 -9.16
N LEU A 65 -24.11 3.11 -9.60
CA LEU A 65 -22.98 3.71 -8.88
C LEU A 65 -23.36 4.21 -7.48
N GLN A 66 -24.57 4.73 -7.30
CA GLN A 66 -25.08 5.13 -5.99
C GLN A 66 -25.30 3.92 -5.07
N GLN A 67 -25.78 2.80 -5.63
CA GLN A 67 -25.92 1.56 -4.87
C GLN A 67 -24.54 0.98 -4.51
N ILE A 68 -23.55 1.10 -5.38
CA ILE A 68 -22.17 0.69 -5.11
C ILE A 68 -21.57 1.55 -3.99
N GLU A 69 -21.71 2.88 -4.06
CA GLU A 69 -21.28 3.81 -3.01
C GLU A 69 -21.89 3.42 -1.65
N ALA A 70 -23.21 3.24 -1.61
CA ALA A 70 -23.92 2.84 -0.38
C ALA A 70 -23.46 1.48 0.17
N LYS A 71 -23.23 0.47 -0.70
CA LYS A 71 -22.72 -0.85 -0.27
C LYS A 71 -21.31 -0.76 0.29
N VAL A 72 -20.45 0.06 -0.32
CA VAL A 72 -19.09 0.26 0.16
C VAL A 72 -19.09 0.97 1.52
N GLU A 73 -19.96 1.97 1.72
CA GLU A 73 -20.06 2.69 2.99
C GLU A 73 -20.71 1.87 4.12
N GLN A 74 -21.76 1.09 3.81
CA GLN A 74 -22.52 0.35 4.83
C GLN A 74 -21.95 -1.04 5.13
N ALA A 75 -21.55 -1.77 4.09
CA ALA A 75 -21.14 -3.16 4.21
C ALA A 75 -19.62 -3.34 4.08
N GLY A 76 -18.88 -2.30 3.69
CA GLY A 76 -17.44 -2.40 3.46
C GLY A 76 -17.09 -3.33 2.30
N GLN A 77 -17.98 -3.45 1.31
CA GLN A 77 -17.88 -4.47 0.26
C GLN A 77 -18.15 -3.91 -1.15
N ILE A 78 -17.37 -4.42 -2.11
CA ILE A 78 -17.55 -4.25 -3.55
C ILE A 78 -17.24 -5.57 -4.26
N THR A 79 -18.04 -5.94 -5.26
CA THR A 79 -17.75 -7.11 -6.12
C THR A 79 -16.80 -6.74 -7.26
N PRO A 80 -16.12 -7.71 -7.90
CA PRO A 80 -15.30 -7.44 -9.08
C PRO A 80 -16.08 -6.76 -10.21
N GLU A 81 -17.33 -7.16 -10.46
CA GLU A 81 -18.16 -6.54 -11.51
C GLU A 81 -18.48 -5.07 -11.19
N GLN A 82 -18.80 -4.78 -9.93
CA GLN A 82 -19.02 -3.41 -9.46
C GLN A 82 -17.75 -2.56 -9.54
N LEU A 83 -16.58 -3.17 -9.31
CA LEU A 83 -15.29 -2.50 -9.44
C LEU A 83 -14.99 -2.14 -10.91
N GLU A 84 -15.27 -3.05 -11.85
CA GLU A 84 -15.14 -2.78 -13.29
C GLU A 84 -16.06 -1.66 -13.74
N GLU A 85 -17.28 -1.58 -13.18
CA GLU A 85 -18.21 -0.50 -13.45
C GLU A 85 -17.68 0.85 -12.97
N VAL A 86 -17.22 0.95 -11.72
CA VAL A 86 -16.57 2.16 -11.19
C VAL A 86 -15.37 2.56 -12.05
N LYS A 87 -14.56 1.60 -12.48
CA LYS A 87 -13.40 1.83 -13.36
C LYS A 87 -13.81 2.43 -14.70
N ALA A 88 -14.83 1.88 -15.35
CA ALA A 88 -15.29 2.35 -16.65
C ALA A 88 -15.77 3.81 -16.59
N TYR A 89 -16.59 4.15 -15.58
CA TYR A 89 -17.07 5.52 -15.40
C TYR A 89 -15.95 6.48 -15.00
N LEU A 90 -15.04 6.06 -14.11
CA LEU A 90 -13.89 6.87 -13.73
C LEU A 90 -13.01 7.19 -14.94
N HIS A 91 -12.78 6.21 -15.82
CA HIS A 91 -12.02 6.43 -17.05
C HIS A 91 -12.67 7.49 -17.96
N VAL A 92 -14.00 7.47 -18.11
CA VAL A 92 -14.74 8.48 -18.87
C VAL A 92 -14.61 9.85 -18.23
N GLU A 93 -14.81 9.97 -16.92
CA GLU A 93 -14.71 11.26 -16.21
C GLU A 93 -13.29 11.84 -16.24
N MET A 94 -12.26 11.02 -16.08
CA MET A 94 -10.87 11.46 -16.21
C MET A 94 -10.50 11.88 -17.65
N ASN A 95 -11.16 11.32 -18.66
CA ASN A 95 -10.96 11.76 -20.04
C ASN A 95 -11.65 13.10 -20.32
N ASN A 96 -12.84 13.30 -19.76
CA ASN A 96 -13.67 14.50 -19.94
C ASN A 96 -13.17 15.70 -19.13
N ASP A 97 -12.63 15.48 -17.93
CA ASP A 97 -12.19 16.53 -17.01
C ASP A 97 -10.73 16.34 -16.62
N LYS A 98 -9.87 17.18 -17.23
CA LYS A 98 -8.43 17.11 -17.01
C LYS A 98 -8.00 17.56 -15.62
N GLN A 99 -8.77 18.45 -14.98
CA GLN A 99 -8.46 18.90 -13.63
C GLN A 99 -8.74 17.78 -12.63
N PHE A 100 -9.92 17.17 -12.74
CA PHE A 100 -10.27 15.99 -11.95
C PHE A 100 -9.26 14.85 -12.17
N ALA A 101 -8.87 14.59 -13.42
CA ALA A 101 -7.87 13.58 -13.72
C ALA A 101 -6.52 13.86 -13.07
N ALA A 102 -6.07 15.12 -13.06
CA ALA A 102 -4.83 15.52 -12.41
C ALA A 102 -4.90 15.32 -10.89
N GLU A 103 -5.99 15.74 -10.27
CA GLU A 103 -6.21 15.62 -8.82
C GLU A 103 -6.18 14.17 -8.35
N VAL A 104 -6.97 13.31 -9.00
CA VAL A 104 -7.05 11.88 -8.68
C VAL A 104 -5.70 11.18 -8.89
N LYS A 105 -5.00 11.49 -10.00
CA LYS A 105 -3.66 10.93 -10.27
C LYS A 105 -2.63 11.37 -9.25
N GLN A 106 -2.65 12.64 -8.85
CA GLN A 106 -1.71 13.16 -7.86
C GLN A 106 -1.90 12.47 -6.51
N LEU A 107 -3.14 12.34 -6.05
CA LEU A 107 -3.45 11.67 -4.79
C LEU A 107 -3.06 10.18 -4.83
N ALA A 108 -3.37 9.49 -5.92
CA ALA A 108 -2.96 8.10 -6.11
C ALA A 108 -1.44 7.92 -6.15
N ALA A 109 -0.70 8.84 -6.79
CA ALA A 109 0.77 8.82 -6.80
C ALA A 109 1.35 8.97 -5.40
N GLN A 110 0.80 9.87 -4.58
CA GLN A 110 1.22 10.07 -3.19
C GLN A 110 0.99 8.80 -2.35
N ILE A 111 -0.20 8.19 -2.45
CA ILE A 111 -0.52 6.94 -1.77
C ILE A 111 0.46 5.85 -2.18
N GLN A 112 0.71 5.68 -3.49
CA GLN A 112 1.65 4.66 -3.96
C GLN A 112 3.07 4.90 -3.43
N GLN A 113 3.53 6.15 -3.41
CA GLN A 113 4.85 6.49 -2.88
C GLN A 113 4.96 6.11 -1.40
N GLU A 114 3.94 6.41 -0.60
CA GLU A 114 3.89 6.06 0.82
C GLU A 114 3.86 4.54 1.04
N ILE A 115 3.08 3.80 0.24
CA ILE A 115 3.07 2.34 0.25
C ILE A 115 4.47 1.79 -0.05
N ASN A 116 5.12 2.30 -1.09
CA ASN A 116 6.47 1.86 -1.48
C ASN A 116 7.48 2.11 -0.36
N ILE A 117 7.42 3.28 0.29
CA ILE A 117 8.27 3.61 1.43
C ILE A 117 8.01 2.65 2.60
N ALA A 118 6.76 2.41 2.94
CA ALA A 118 6.38 1.48 4.02
C ALA A 118 6.83 0.05 3.74
N GLN A 119 6.71 -0.41 2.49
CA GLN A 119 7.21 -1.73 2.07
C GLN A 119 8.74 -1.81 2.19
N MET A 120 9.47 -0.79 1.75
CA MET A 120 10.93 -0.75 1.91
C MET A 120 11.35 -0.76 3.38
N GLN A 121 10.68 0.00 4.25
CA GLN A 121 10.97 -0.01 5.68
C GLN A 121 10.61 -1.34 6.34
N GLY A 122 9.50 -1.97 5.94
CA GLY A 122 9.12 -3.31 6.37
C GLY A 122 10.11 -4.39 5.94
N GLN A 123 10.78 -4.20 4.80
CA GLN A 123 11.88 -5.06 4.33
C GLN A 123 13.19 -4.77 5.08
N GLN A 124 13.47 -3.51 5.44
CA GLN A 124 14.67 -3.13 6.19
C GLN A 124 14.69 -3.62 7.64
N ASN A 125 13.54 -3.99 8.22
CA ASN A 125 13.53 -4.64 9.54
C ASN A 125 14.08 -6.09 9.51
N ASN A 126 14.42 -6.62 8.33
CA ASN A 126 15.16 -7.88 8.14
C ASN A 126 16.61 -7.68 7.69
N GLN A 127 17.08 -6.45 7.56
CA GLN A 127 18.44 -6.14 7.15
C GLN A 127 18.89 -4.85 7.81
N ILE A 128 19.50 -4.96 8.99
CA ILE A 128 20.35 -3.88 9.49
C ILE A 128 21.59 -3.85 8.60
N VAL A 129 21.54 -3.05 7.53
CA VAL A 129 22.72 -2.74 6.72
C VAL A 129 23.43 -1.56 7.37
N TYR A 130 24.47 -1.85 8.16
CA TYR A 130 25.44 -0.83 8.53
C TYR A 130 26.31 -0.49 7.32
N PRO A 131 26.58 0.80 7.03
CA PRO A 131 27.54 1.19 6.01
C PRO A 131 28.97 0.83 6.47
N GLY A 132 29.39 -0.39 6.13
CA GLY A 132 30.65 -0.98 6.60
C GLY A 132 30.64 -2.50 6.53
N GLY A 133 30.16 -3.03 5.40
CA GLY A 133 30.02 -4.43 5.01
C GLY A 133 30.35 -5.51 6.02
N HIS A 134 29.34 -6.06 6.68
CA HIS A 134 29.17 -7.50 6.96
C HIS A 134 27.68 -7.73 7.28
N GLY A 135 26.86 -8.04 6.27
CA GLY A 135 25.45 -8.37 6.48
C GLY A 135 25.33 -9.78 7.07
N GLN A 136 24.84 -9.90 8.30
CA GLN A 136 24.41 -11.19 8.85
C GLN A 136 22.89 -11.29 8.68
N GLN A 137 22.48 -12.32 7.93
CA GLN A 137 21.08 -12.59 7.61
C GLN A 137 20.45 -13.41 8.74
N PHE A 138 19.57 -12.80 9.54
CA PHE A 138 18.73 -13.55 10.48
C PHE A 138 17.41 -13.88 9.77
N ASN A 139 17.34 -15.07 9.17
CA ASN A 139 16.06 -15.63 8.75
C ASN A 139 15.28 -16.01 10.01
N ASN A 140 14.30 -15.18 10.38
CA ASN A 140 13.44 -15.46 11.53
C ASN A 140 12.38 -16.51 11.14
N GLU A 141 12.77 -17.79 11.17
CA GLU A 141 11.82 -18.91 11.14
C GLU A 141 11.27 -19.14 12.55
N ASN A 142 10.16 -18.47 12.85
CA ASN A 142 9.14 -18.94 13.79
C ASN A 142 9.62 -19.37 15.19
N ILE A 143 9.86 -18.43 16.11
CA ILE A 143 9.89 -18.76 17.55
C ILE A 143 9.04 -17.76 18.34
N LYS A 144 8.02 -18.33 18.98
CA LYS A 144 7.20 -17.70 20.03
C LYS A 144 8.02 -17.55 21.32
N ALA A 145 7.98 -16.35 21.93
CA ALA A 145 8.32 -16.01 23.33
C ALA A 145 9.79 -16.11 23.80
N PRO A 146 10.15 -15.59 25.01
CA PRO A 146 9.85 -14.29 25.64
C PRO A 146 11.14 -13.46 25.86
N VAL A 147 10.98 -12.17 26.16
CA VAL A 147 12.07 -11.24 26.52
C VAL A 147 12.82 -11.73 27.77
N GLN A 148 14.13 -11.97 27.69
CA GLN A 148 15.00 -12.00 28.89
C GLN A 148 16.32 -11.28 28.62
N GLN A 149 16.58 -10.27 29.47
CA GLN A 149 17.87 -9.64 29.71
C GLN A 149 18.94 -10.68 30.08
N GLY A 150 20.18 -10.48 29.64
CA GLY A 150 21.32 -11.22 30.19
C GLY A 150 22.63 -11.05 29.43
N THR A 151 23.47 -10.13 29.91
CA THR A 151 24.95 -10.19 29.94
C THR A 151 25.70 -10.79 28.73
N ILE A 152 26.36 -9.92 27.96
CA ILE A 152 27.38 -10.33 26.99
C ILE A 152 28.69 -10.61 27.73
N THR A 153 29.11 -11.88 27.78
CA THR A 153 30.49 -12.26 28.16
C THR A 153 31.29 -12.49 26.88
N ASN A 154 32.24 -11.60 26.60
CA ASN A 154 33.20 -11.71 25.51
C ASN A 154 34.33 -12.68 25.90
N HIS A 155 34.42 -13.86 25.27
CA HIS A 155 35.63 -14.68 25.30
C HIS A 155 36.40 -14.50 23.98
N HIS A 156 37.48 -13.70 24.03
CA HIS A 156 38.47 -13.60 22.97
C HIS A 156 39.43 -14.80 23.04
N TYR A 157 39.38 -15.70 22.06
CA TYR A 157 40.48 -16.64 21.78
C TYR A 157 41.40 -16.01 20.72
N TYR A 158 42.59 -15.59 21.12
CA TYR A 158 43.68 -15.21 20.19
C TYR A 158 44.50 -16.46 19.86
N GLY A 159 44.45 -16.90 18.60
CA GLY A 159 45.41 -17.84 18.03
C GLY A 159 46.52 -17.08 17.30
N ASN A 160 47.76 -17.18 17.77
CA ASN A 160 48.96 -16.69 17.08
C ASN A 160 49.32 -17.59 15.89
N PRO A 161 49.80 -17.02 14.77
CA PRO A 161 51.14 -17.34 14.25
C PRO A 161 51.85 -16.07 13.69
N PRO A 162 53.20 -16.02 13.47
CA PRO A 162 53.94 -16.93 12.58
C PRO A 162 55.34 -17.37 13.06
N GLN A 163 55.87 -18.39 12.36
CA GLN A 163 57.22 -18.93 12.53
C GLN A 163 58.30 -18.02 11.93
N SER A 164 59.48 -18.03 12.56
CA SER A 164 60.81 -18.10 11.92
C SER A 164 61.76 -18.85 12.84
#